data_AF-A0A5N4DIK2-F1
#
_entry.id   AF-A0A5N4DIK2-F1
#
_cell.length_a   1.000
_cell.length_b   1.000
_cell.length_c   1.000
_cell.angle_alpha   90.00
_cell.angle_beta   90.00
_cell.angle_gamma   90.00
#
_symmetry.space_group_name_H-M   'P 1'
#
loop_
_entity.id
_entity.type
_entity.pdbx_description
1 polymer ?
#
loop_
_entity_poly.entity_id
_entity_poly.type
_entity_poly.pdbx_seq_one_letter_code
_entity_poly.pdbx_strand_id
1 'polypeptide(L)'
;MGKTEAAEHLETLLLERNPIKMLPVELGSVATLRALNLRHCPLEFPPPLIVQKGLGAILTFLRICAAEHASPQGSAPRGWWDSCYSKLR
;
A
#
# COMPACT_ATOMS: atom_id res chain seq x y z
N MET A 1 16.76 0.82 -23.36
CA MET A 1 15.94 -0.32 -22.89
C MET A 1 16.22 -0.52 -21.41
N GLY A 2 15.50 0.22 -20.55
CA GLY A 2 15.63 0.07 -19.10
C GLY A 2 14.85 -1.16 -18.67
N LYS A 3 15.56 -2.23 -18.29
CA LYS A 3 14.95 -3.39 -17.65
C LYS A 3 14.44 -2.93 -16.28
N THR A 4 13.13 -2.75 -16.15
CA THR A 4 12.48 -2.75 -14.83
C THR A 4 12.45 -4.20 -14.37
N GLU A 5 13.55 -4.66 -13.78
CA GLU A 5 13.52 -5.89 -12.98
C GLU A 5 12.58 -5.58 -11.81
N ALA A 6 11.40 -6.21 -11.86
CA ALA A 6 10.43 -6.14 -10.78
C ALA A 6 11.13 -6.51 -9.47
N ALA A 7 10.71 -5.88 -8.37
CA ALA A 7 11.28 -6.05 -7.04
C ALA A 7 10.99 -7.45 -6.46
N GLU A 8 11.47 -8.51 -7.11
CA GLU A 8 11.19 -9.91 -6.78
C GLU A 8 11.88 -10.36 -5.48
N HIS A 9 12.76 -9.54 -4.90
CA HIS A 9 13.52 -9.85 -3.68
C HIS A 9 13.51 -8.74 -2.63
N LEU A 10 12.53 -7.82 -2.64
CA LEU A 10 12.50 -6.76 -1.65
C LEU A 10 12.09 -7.30 -0.27
N GLU A 11 13.07 -7.62 0.56
CA GLU A 11 12.84 -8.09 1.93
C GLU A 11 12.64 -6.96 2.94
N THR A 12 13.26 -5.81 2.70
CA THR A 12 13.22 -4.66 3.61
C THR A 12 12.94 -3.38 2.84
N LEU A 13 11.93 -2.63 3.26
CA LEU A 13 11.57 -1.34 2.69
C LEU A 13 11.67 -0.25 3.77
N LEU A 14 12.62 0.67 3.61
CA LEU A 14 12.84 1.77 4.53
C LEU A 14 12.33 3.07 3.90
N LEU A 15 11.25 3.61 4.45
CA LEU A 15 10.58 4.82 3.97
C LEU A 15 10.56 5.93 5.02
N GLU A 16 11.31 5.77 6.10
CA GLU A 16 11.33 6.72 7.21
C GLU A 16 11.59 8.16 6.77
N ARG A 17 10.88 9.12 7.39
CA ARG A 17 10.99 10.57 7.15
C ARG A 17 10.68 11.00 5.71
N ASN A 18 9.93 10.20 4.98
CA ASN A 18 9.36 10.62 3.70
C ASN A 18 7.95 11.18 3.91
N PRO A 19 7.53 12.20 3.10
CA PRO A 19 6.19 12.76 3.16
C PRO A 19 5.15 11.84 2.51
N ILE A 20 5.20 10.56 2.83
CA ILE A 20 4.31 9.53 2.29
C ILE A 20 3.04 9.54 3.12
N LYS A 21 1.94 9.84 2.43
CA LYS A 21 0.59 9.78 3.00
C LYS A 21 -0.07 8.43 2.80
N MET A 22 0.33 7.69 1.77
CA MET A 22 -0.37 6.48 1.35
C MET A 22 0.61 5.40 0.89
N LEU A 23 0.31 4.14 1.22
CA LEU A 23 0.98 2.99 0.62
C LEU A 23 0.17 2.43 -0.56
N PRO A 24 0.83 2.03 -1.66
CA PRO A 24 0.17 1.38 -2.79
C PRO A 24 -0.39 0.01 -2.39
N VAL A 25 -1.57 -0.36 -2.91
CA VAL A 25 -2.21 -1.67 -2.64
C VAL A 25 -1.39 -2.83 -3.19
N GLU A 26 -0.60 -2.55 -4.24
CA GLU A 26 0.36 -3.46 -4.85
C GLU A 26 1.45 -3.90 -3.86
N LEU A 27 1.72 -3.11 -2.81
CA LEU A 27 2.65 -3.53 -1.75
C LEU A 27 2.14 -4.79 -1.04
N GLY A 28 0.82 -5.02 -1.01
CA GLY A 28 0.23 -6.24 -0.49
C GLY A 28 0.67 -7.51 -1.25
N SER A 29 0.97 -7.44 -2.54
CA SER A 29 1.39 -8.61 -3.33
C SER A 29 2.88 -8.97 -3.16
N VAL A 30 3.67 -8.09 -2.52
CA VAL A 30 5.10 -8.31 -2.28
C VAL A 30 5.28 -9.34 -1.15
N ALA A 31 5.21 -10.63 -1.50
CA ALA A 31 5.31 -11.74 -0.55
C ALA A 31 6.68 -11.86 0.13
N THR A 32 7.72 -11.26 -0.45
CA THR A 32 9.09 -11.28 0.07
C THR A 32 9.35 -10.23 1.15
N LEU A 33 8.46 -9.23 1.31
CA LEU A 33 8.67 -8.15 2.26
C LEU A 33 8.54 -8.65 3.71
N ARG A 34 9.64 -8.55 4.46
CA ARG A 34 9.78 -8.97 5.86
C ARG A 34 9.88 -7.78 6.83
N ALA A 35 10.32 -6.62 6.35
CA ALA A 35 10.46 -5.42 7.16
C ALA A 35 10.02 -4.16 6.42
N LEU A 36 9.29 -3.29 7.12
CA LEU A 36 8.80 -2.03 6.60
C LEU A 36 8.95 -0.94 7.67
N ASN A 37 9.73 0.09 7.38
CA ASN A 37 9.91 1.24 8.27
C ASN A 37 9.16 2.46 7.73
N LEU A 38 8.13 2.90 8.46
CA LEU A 38 7.28 4.05 8.15
C LEU A 38 7.39 5.15 9.21
N ARG A 39 8.48 5.17 9.99
CA ARG A 39 8.66 6.18 11.04
C ARG A 39 8.66 7.56 10.44
N HIS A 40 8.01 8.50 11.14
CA HIS A 40 7.92 9.89 10.69
C HIS A 40 7.31 10.07 9.29
N CYS A 41 6.45 9.13 8.85
CA CYS A 41 5.61 9.32 7.67
C CYS A 41 4.22 9.80 8.12
N PRO A 42 3.64 10.85 7.52
CA PRO A 42 2.28 11.30 7.81
C PRO A 42 1.24 10.39 7.12
N LEU A 43 1.28 9.09 7.45
CA LEU A 43 0.48 8.07 6.78
C LEU A 43 -1.01 8.22 7.14
N GLU A 44 -1.83 8.41 6.12
CA GLU A 44 -3.30 8.44 6.18
C GLU A 44 -3.88 7.10 5.72
N PHE A 45 -3.20 6.40 4.80
CA PHE A 45 -3.58 5.08 4.28
C PHE A 45 -2.38 4.11 4.21
N PRO A 46 -2.44 2.91 4.79
CA PRO A 46 -3.48 2.36 5.64
C PRO A 46 -3.75 3.17 6.90
N PRO A 47 -4.93 3.00 7.54
CA PRO A 47 -5.26 3.70 8.78
C PRO A 47 -4.22 3.46 9.88
N PRO A 48 -3.96 4.44 10.76
CA PRO A 48 -2.96 4.31 11.83
C PRO A 48 -3.15 3.06 12.71
N LEU A 49 -4.39 2.65 12.95
CA LEU A 49 -4.75 1.42 13.68
C LEU A 49 -4.23 0.14 13.01
N ILE A 50 -4.19 0.11 11.67
CA ILE A 50 -3.62 -0.99 10.90
C ILE A 50 -2.10 -0.93 10.94
N VAL A 51 -1.53 0.26 10.78
CA VAL A 51 -0.07 0.47 10.83
C VAL A 51 0.51 0.04 12.18
N GLN A 52 -0.16 0.35 13.28
CA GLN A 52 0.24 -0.04 14.64
C GLN A 52 0.25 -1.56 14.85
N LYS A 53 -0.57 -2.31 14.11
CA LYS A 53 -0.58 -3.79 14.17
C LYS A 53 0.60 -4.43 13.44
N GLY A 54 1.40 -3.64 12.73
CA GLY A 54 2.63 -4.07 12.08
C GLY A 54 2.44 -4.60 10.66
N LEU A 55 3.56 -5.06 10.08
CA LEU A 55 3.66 -5.40 8.65
C LEU A 55 2.61 -6.39 8.16
N GLY A 56 2.35 -7.47 8.91
CA GLY A 56 1.38 -8.48 8.49
C GLY A 56 -0.04 -7.91 8.33
N ALA A 57 -0.46 -7.03 9.24
CA ALA A 57 -1.75 -6.36 9.16
C ALA A 57 -1.80 -5.37 8.00
N ILE A 58 -0.73 -4.62 7.78
CA ILE A 58 -0.58 -3.70 6.63
C ILE A 58 -0.73 -4.47 5.31
N LEU A 59 0.03 -5.55 5.11
CA LEU A 59 -0.01 -6.34 3.86
C LEU A 59 -1.39 -6.98 3.65
N THR A 60 -1.99 -7.51 4.72
CA THR A 60 -3.33 -8.12 4.65
C THR A 60 -4.38 -7.09 4.26
N PHE A 61 -4.35 -5.91 4.89
CA PHE A 61 -5.26 -4.82 4.57
C PHE A 61 -5.12 -4.38 3.11
N LEU A 62 -3.89 -4.17 2.64
CA LEU A 62 -3.62 -3.78 1.25
C LEU A 62 -4.07 -4.85 0.24
N ARG A 63 -3.91 -6.15 0.56
CA ARG A 63 -4.42 -7.27 -0.26
C ARG A 63 -5.94 -7.27 -0.36
N ILE A 64 -6.64 -7.04 0.75
CA ILE A 64 -8.11 -6.96 0.77
C ILE A 64 -8.58 -5.80 -0.11
N CYS A 65 -7.98 -4.62 0.03
CA CYS A 65 -8.27 -3.46 -0.83
C CYS A 65 -8.01 -3.77 -2.31
N ALA A 66 -6.91 -4.45 -2.63
CA ALA A 66 -6.63 -4.86 -4.01
C ALA A 66 -7.68 -5.85 -4.57
N ALA A 67 -8.14 -6.80 -3.75
CA ALA A 67 -9.13 -7.81 -4.14
C ALA A 67 -10.53 -7.21 -4.36
N GLU A 68 -10.93 -6.22 -3.57
CA GLU A 68 -12.19 -5.49 -3.78
C GLU A 68 -12.23 -4.76 -5.13
N HIS A 69 -11.07 -4.44 -5.71
CA HIS A 69 -10.97 -3.77 -7.01
C HIS A 69 -10.81 -4.73 -8.19
N ALA A 70 -10.60 -6.02 -7.94
CA ALA A 70 -10.40 -7.03 -8.98
C ALA A 70 -11.71 -7.57 -9.59
N SER A 71 -12.85 -6.88 -9.37
CA SER A 71 -14.11 -7.24 -10.01
C SER A 71 -14.00 -7.08 -11.54
N PRO A 72 -14.33 -8.08 -12.38
CA PRO A 72 -13.96 -8.11 -13.80
C PRO A 72 -14.70 -7.12 -14.71
N GLN A 73 -15.48 -6.17 -14.17
CA GLN A 73 -16.30 -5.27 -14.97
C GLN A 73 -15.69 -3.86 -15.00
N GLY A 74 -14.75 -3.70 -15.94
CA GLY A 74 -14.61 -2.51 -16.79
C GLY A 74 -14.41 -1.14 -16.14
N SER A 75 -13.21 -0.59 -16.34
CA SER A 75 -12.82 0.81 -16.11
C SER A 75 -12.81 1.27 -14.65
N ALA A 76 -11.65 1.15 -13.98
CA ALA A 76 -11.34 2.07 -12.91
C ALA A 76 -11.04 3.44 -13.55
N PRO A 77 -11.88 4.48 -13.40
CA PRO A 77 -11.44 5.82 -13.75
C PRO A 77 -10.29 6.18 -12.83
N ARG A 78 -9.28 6.87 -13.37
CA ARG A 78 -8.31 7.62 -12.57
C ARG A 78 -9.08 8.39 -11.48
N GLY A 79 -8.92 8.02 -10.20
CA GLY A 79 -9.55 8.73 -9.08
C GLY A 79 -10.45 7.92 -8.13
N TRP A 80 -10.45 6.59 -8.15
CA TRP A 80 -11.18 5.83 -7.11
C TRP A 80 -10.58 6.00 -5.70
N TRP A 81 -9.25 6.17 -5.61
CA TRP A 81 -8.58 6.49 -4.34
C TRP A 81 -8.99 7.89 -3.82
N ASP A 82 -9.29 8.85 -4.70
CA ASP A 82 -9.88 10.14 -4.31
C ASP A 82 -11.27 9.97 -3.67
N SER A 83 -12.03 8.96 -4.10
CA SER A 83 -13.37 8.67 -3.60
C SER A 83 -13.34 8.02 -2.20
N CYS A 84 -12.44 7.06 -1.97
CA CYS A 84 -12.15 6.53 -0.63
C CYS A 84 -11.60 7.60 0.33
N TYR A 85 -10.82 8.54 -0.19
CA TYR A 85 -10.29 9.69 0.55
C TYR A 85 -11.40 10.65 1.02
N SER A 86 -12.46 10.86 0.23
CA SER A 86 -13.55 11.79 0.57
C SER A 86 -14.47 11.32 1.71
N LYS A 87 -14.54 10.00 1.98
CA LYS A 87 -15.39 9.41 3.03
C LYS A 87 -14.76 9.36 4.42
N LEU A 88 -13.48 9.74 4.55
CA LEU A 88 -12.76 9.82 5.83
C LEU A 88 -12.73 11.25 6.41
N ARG A 89 -13.59 12.14 5.91
CA ARG A 89 -13.83 13.48 6.45
C ARG A 89 -15.12 13.55 7.26
#